data_AF-A0AAW2KPA8-F1
#
_entry.id   AF-A0AAW2KPA8-F1
#
_cell.length_a   1.000
_cell.length_b   1.000
_cell.length_c   1.000
_cell.angle_alpha   90.00
_cell.angle_beta   90.00
_cell.angle_gamma   90.00
#
_symmetry.space_group_name_H-M   'P 1'
#
loop_
_entity.id
_entity.type
_entity.pdbx_description
1 polymer ?
#
loop_
_entity_poly.entity_id
_entity_poly.type
_entity_poly.pdbx_seq_one_letter_code
_entity_poly.pdbx_strand_id
1 'polypeptide(L)'
;MEQSESSHTLENAGRLKIKGPGLWSWTRIDAFGRGREIPGGLDKYAIMRRLEIDARDLRILDPQFSYPSTILAREKAILVNLE
;
A
#
# COMPACT_ATOMS: atom_id res chain seq x y z
N MET A 1 -5.47 19.26 -50.03
CA MET A 1 -4.29 19.85 -49.38
C MET A 1 -4.75 20.30 -48.01
N GLU A 2 -4.49 19.62 -46.91
CA GLU A 2 -3.67 18.46 -46.52
C GLU A 2 -4.51 17.76 -45.42
N GLN A 3 -4.86 16.47 -45.53
CA GLN A 3 -4.10 15.33 -45.01
C GLN A 3 -3.60 15.52 -43.57
N SER A 4 -4.20 14.75 -42.64
CA SER A 4 -3.52 13.76 -41.75
C SER A 4 -2.72 14.39 -40.59
N GLU A 5 -2.71 13.92 -39.36
CA GLU A 5 -3.05 12.64 -38.74
C GLU A 5 -3.00 12.87 -37.22
N SER A 6 -3.87 12.19 -36.49
CA SER A 6 -3.62 11.53 -35.20
C SER A 6 -2.40 11.96 -34.37
N SER A 7 -2.63 12.36 -33.12
CA SER A 7 -1.71 11.99 -32.03
C SER A 7 -2.49 11.70 -30.76
N HIS A 8 -2.76 10.41 -30.65
CA HIS A 8 -3.00 9.65 -29.44
C HIS A 8 -2.05 10.02 -28.29
N THR A 9 -2.60 9.94 -27.08
CA THR A 9 -1.90 9.50 -25.87
C THR A 9 -0.81 10.43 -25.33
N LEU A 10 -1.16 11.28 -24.37
CA LEU A 10 -0.32 11.57 -23.21
C LEU A 10 -1.17 11.66 -21.93
N GLU A 11 -2.06 10.68 -21.73
CA GLU A 11 -2.57 10.38 -20.39
C GLU A 11 -1.63 9.33 -19.79
N ASN A 12 -1.12 9.56 -18.59
CA ASN A 12 -0.11 8.78 -17.85
C ASN A 12 1.36 9.16 -18.11
N ALA A 13 1.65 10.47 -18.12
CA ALA A 13 2.99 10.92 -17.70
C ALA A 13 3.14 10.64 -16.19
N GLY A 14 4.13 9.83 -15.86
CA GLY A 14 4.33 9.21 -14.56
C GLY A 14 4.21 10.15 -13.37
N ARG A 15 3.17 9.95 -12.57
CA ARG A 15 3.18 10.40 -11.19
C ARG A 15 3.85 9.31 -10.36
N LEU A 16 5.19 9.19 -10.51
CA LEU A 16 6.03 8.61 -9.47
C LEU A 16 5.82 9.49 -8.25
N LYS A 17 4.84 9.15 -7.42
CA LYS A 17 4.64 9.78 -6.11
C LYS A 17 5.90 9.44 -5.34
N ILE A 18 6.83 10.39 -5.26
CA ILE A 18 7.98 10.32 -4.37
C ILE A 18 7.38 10.11 -2.98
N LYS A 19 7.40 8.87 -2.51
CA LYS A 19 6.95 8.49 -1.18
C LYS A 19 7.97 9.09 -0.23
N GLY A 20 7.52 9.94 0.70
CA GLY A 20 8.40 10.47 1.73
C GLY A 20 9.10 9.34 2.48
N PRO A 21 10.27 9.60 3.11
CA PRO A 21 10.95 8.58 3.90
C PRO A 21 10.00 8.00 4.96
N GLY A 22 9.86 6.67 4.98
CA GLY A 22 8.99 5.94 5.92
C GLY A 22 7.54 5.72 5.47
N LEU A 23 7.21 6.03 4.22
CA LEU A 23 5.86 5.92 3.67
C LEU A 23 5.71 4.67 2.81
N TRP A 24 4.78 3.78 3.17
CA TRP A 24 4.58 2.49 2.49
C TRP A 24 3.46 2.56 1.46
N SER A 25 3.58 1.73 0.41
CA SER A 25 2.47 1.48 -0.52
C SER A 25 1.45 0.60 0.16
N TRP A 26 0.20 1.06 0.25
CA TRP A 26 -0.89 0.27 0.79
C TRP A 26 -2.03 0.21 -0.21
N THR A 27 -2.63 -0.96 -0.33
CA THR A 27 -3.87 -1.15 -1.08
C THR A 27 -4.98 -1.45 -0.09
N ARG A 28 -6.02 -0.60 -0.08
CA ARG A 28 -7.23 -0.86 0.69
C ARG A 28 -8.20 -1.64 -0.17
N ILE A 29 -8.66 -2.78 0.33
CA ILE A 29 -9.72 -3.57 -0.27
C ILE A 29 -11.01 -3.26 0.50
N ASP A 30 -12.09 -2.91 -0.21
CA ASP A 30 -13.40 -2.72 0.41
C ASP A 30 -14.22 -4.02 0.49
N ALA A 31 -15.38 -3.96 1.13
CA ALA A 31 -16.25 -5.13 1.34
C ALA A 31 -16.73 -5.79 0.04
N PHE A 32 -16.59 -5.13 -1.11
CA PHE A 32 -16.92 -5.68 -2.43
C PHE A 32 -15.68 -6.22 -3.16
N GLY A 33 -14.53 -6.33 -2.48
CA GLY A 33 -13.28 -6.81 -3.06
C GLY A 33 -12.56 -5.78 -3.94
N ARG A 34 -13.00 -4.52 -3.97
CA ARG A 34 -12.36 -3.51 -4.82
C ARG A 34 -11.10 -2.96 -4.16
N GLY A 35 -9.95 -3.24 -4.76
CA GLY A 35 -8.65 -2.73 -4.37
C GLY A 35 -8.44 -1.28 -4.84
N ARG A 36 -8.04 -0.40 -3.93
CA ARG A 36 -7.60 0.96 -4.24
C ARG A 36 -6.28 1.24 -3.54
N GLU A 37 -5.27 1.64 -4.30
CA GLU A 37 -4.02 2.15 -3.73
C GLU A 37 -4.32 3.44 -2.94
N ILE A 38 -3.75 3.55 -1.74
CA ILE A 38 -3.88 4.75 -0.92
C ILE A 38 -3.01 5.87 -1.53
N PRO A 39 -3.60 6.98 -2.03
CA PRO A 39 -2.84 8.02 -2.68
C PRO A 39 -1.85 8.68 -1.71
N GLY A 40 -0.57 8.67 -2.09
CA GLY A 40 0.48 9.23 -1.24
C GLY A 40 1.05 8.22 -0.25
N GLY A 41 0.52 7.00 -0.15
CA GLY A 41 0.99 6.01 0.81
C GLY A 41 0.54 6.31 2.25
N LEU A 42 0.96 5.45 3.18
CA LEU A 42 0.63 5.59 4.60
C LEU A 42 1.84 5.25 5.44
N ASP A 43 2.06 6.04 6.50
CA ASP A 43 3.15 5.80 7.43
C ASP A 43 2.80 4.68 8.42
N LYS A 44 3.82 4.01 8.95
CA LYS A 44 3.64 2.89 9.90
C LYS A 44 2.84 3.27 11.15
N TYR A 45 3.01 4.48 11.67
CA TYR A 45 2.32 4.94 12.87
C TYR A 45 0.84 5.22 12.61
N ALA A 46 0.49 5.66 11.41
CA ALA A 46 -0.90 5.86 11.02
C ALA A 46 -1.65 4.53 10.91
N ILE A 47 -1.03 3.47 10.38
CA ILE A 47 -1.60 2.11 10.41
C ILE A 47 -1.74 1.61 11.84
N MET A 48 -0.70 1.74 12.66
CA MET A 48 -0.71 1.30 14.06
C MET A 48 -1.86 1.95 14.84
N ARG A 49 -2.04 3.27 14.73
CA ARG A 49 -3.14 3.98 15.39
C ARG A 49 -4.52 3.57 14.85
N ARG A 50 -4.64 3.35 13.54
CA ARG A 50 -5.92 3.03 12.91
C ARG A 50 -6.40 1.62 13.23
N LEU A 51 -5.49 0.66 13.34
CA LEU A 51 -5.79 -0.75 13.60
C LEU A 51 -5.62 -1.14 15.07
N GLU A 52 -5.15 -0.21 15.91
CA GLU A 52 -4.83 -0.43 17.32
C GLU A 52 -3.87 -1.63 17.51
N ILE A 53 -2.81 -1.64 16.72
CA ILE A 53 -1.78 -2.68 16.74
C ILE A 53 -0.43 -2.11 17.18
N ASP A 54 0.37 -2.95 17.83
CA ASP A 54 1.68 -2.58 18.33
C ASP A 54 2.72 -2.49 17.20
N ALA A 55 3.82 -1.77 17.47
CA ALA A 55 4.95 -1.70 16.54
C ALA A 55 5.52 -3.09 16.23
N ARG A 56 5.48 -4.01 17.21
CA ARG A 56 5.95 -5.39 17.08
C ARG A 56 5.16 -6.17 16.04
N ASP A 57 3.87 -5.89 15.92
CA ASP A 57 3.00 -6.58 14.97
C ASP A 57 3.33 -6.14 13.56
N LEU A 58 3.52 -4.84 13.36
CA LEU A 58 3.85 -4.30 12.05
C LEU A 58 5.25 -4.70 11.55
N ARG A 59 6.16 -5.09 12.46
CA ARG A 59 7.50 -5.55 12.08
C ARG A 59 7.49 -6.77 11.16
N ILE A 60 6.41 -7.55 11.11
CA ILE A 60 6.33 -8.68 10.16
C ILE A 60 6.38 -8.22 8.69
N LEU A 61 6.15 -6.94 8.43
CA LEU A 61 6.23 -6.31 7.11
C LEU A 61 7.58 -5.63 6.86
N ASP A 62 8.54 -5.76 7.78
CA ASP A 62 9.87 -5.17 7.64
C ASP A 62 10.69 -5.98 6.61
N PRO A 63 11.04 -5.40 5.46
CA PRO A 63 11.75 -6.11 4.40
C PRO A 63 13.19 -6.51 4.78
N GLN A 64 13.73 -6.01 5.89
CA GLN A 64 15.10 -6.33 6.32
C GLN A 64 15.21 -7.65 7.08
N PHE A 65 14.09 -8.31 7.41
CA PHE A 65 14.08 -9.54 8.17
C PHE A 65 13.14 -10.56 7.51
N SER A 66 13.60 -11.80 7.37
CA SER A 66 12.73 -12.91 6.99
C SER A 66 11.94 -13.38 8.19
N TYR A 67 10.63 -13.18 8.18
CA TYR A 67 9.72 -13.70 9.20
C TYR A 67 8.98 -14.93 8.68
N PRO A 68 8.78 -15.98 9.49
CA PRO A 68 7.96 -17.10 9.08
C PRO A 68 6.52 -16.65 8.78
N SER A 69 5.83 -17.38 7.91
CA SER A 69 4.38 -17.27 7.73
C SER A 69 3.66 -17.27 9.10
N THR A 70 2.88 -16.23 9.39
CA THR A 70 2.27 -16.00 10.70
C THR A 70 0.89 -15.36 10.55
N ILE A 71 -0.06 -15.79 11.39
CA ILE A 71 -1.37 -15.13 11.56
C ILE A 71 -1.47 -14.64 13.01
N LEU A 72 -1.63 -13.33 13.19
CA LEU A 72 -1.78 -12.69 14.49
C LEU A 72 -3.19 -12.11 14.62
N ALA A 73 -3.93 -12.60 15.62
CA ALA A 73 -5.21 -12.00 16.01
C ALA A 73 -4.97 -10.87 17.02
N ARG A 74 -5.54 -9.70 16.75
CA ARG A 74 -5.61 -8.56 17.66
C ARG A 74 -7.07 -8.23 17.91
N GLU A 75 -7.32 -7.35 18.87
CA GLU A 75 -8.68 -6.97 19.25
C GLU A 75 -9.49 -6.42 18.06
N LYS A 76 -8.84 -5.60 17.21
CA LYS A 76 -9.50 -4.87 16.10
C LYS A 76 -8.96 -5.20 14.71
N ALA A 77 -8.01 -6.13 14.61
CA ALA A 77 -7.38 -6.48 13.34
C ALA A 77 -6.86 -7.91 13.35
N ILE A 78 -6.77 -8.50 12.15
CA ILE A 78 -6.03 -9.73 11.91
C ILE A 78 -4.87 -9.37 11.00
N LEU A 79 -3.66 -9.72 11.42
CA LEU A 79 -2.45 -9.46 10.66
C LEU A 79 -1.88 -10.78 10.14
N VAL A 80 -1.52 -10.81 8.86
CA VAL A 80 -1.18 -12.03 8.14
C VAL A 80 0.12 -11.80 7.35
N ASN A 81 1.11 -12.65 7.59
CA ASN A 81 2.31 -12.82 6.76
C ASN A 81 2.28 -14.23 6.14
N LEU A 82 2.46 -14.35 4.82
CA LEU A 82 2.40 -15.62 4.08
C LEU A 82 3.61 -15.79 3.15
N GLU A 83 4.72 -15.14 3.48
CA GLU A 83 6.01 -15.35 2.81
C GLU A 83 6.55 -16.77 3.03
#